data_AF-A0A060Y5U6-F1
#
_entry.id   AF-A0A060Y5U6-F1
#
_cell.length_a   1.000
_cell.length_b   1.000
_cell.length_c   1.000
_cell.angle_alpha   90.00
_cell.angle_beta   90.00
_cell.angle_gamma   90.00
#
_symmetry.space_group_name_H-M   'P 1'
#
loop_
_entity.id
_entity.type
_entity.pdbx_description
1 polymer ?
#
loop_
_entity_poly.entity_id
_entity_poly.type
_entity_poly.pdbx_seq_one_letter_code
_entity_poly.pdbx_strand_id
1 'polypeptide(L)'
;MCKEGLYRNAEGLCVIPALCPCEDQGVLREASSEWEEGCLVCRCVNGQKWCQSGCPLLQCEEGEVKVEEPGSCCPVCRKEFPGEPVAECRRYTEVRNITKGDCRLDNVEVSYCRGRCLSKIDVILEEPYLQSLCDCCSYRLDPESPVRFLSLLCDSGESEPVVLPVIHSCECTSCQGGDLSRR
;
A
#
# COMPACT_ATOMS: atom_id res chain seq x y z
N MET A 1 11.12 -25.79 -56.21
CA MET A 1 11.44 -24.50 -55.56
C MET A 1 10.27 -23.56 -55.84
N CYS A 2 9.76 -22.82 -54.85
CA CYS A 2 8.66 -21.87 -55.06
C CYS A 2 9.14 -20.63 -55.83
N LYS A 3 8.23 -19.95 -56.53
CA LYS A 3 8.53 -18.67 -57.19
C LYS A 3 8.82 -17.59 -56.14
N GLU A 4 9.54 -16.55 -56.54
CA GLU A 4 9.84 -15.41 -55.66
C GLU A 4 8.56 -14.83 -55.02
N GLY A 5 8.60 -14.60 -53.71
CA GLY A 5 7.44 -14.15 -52.92
C GLY A 5 6.46 -15.27 -52.49
N LEU A 6 6.65 -16.52 -52.93
CA LEU A 6 5.87 -17.68 -52.48
C LEU A 6 6.70 -18.61 -51.59
N TYR A 7 6.04 -19.16 -50.57
CA TYR A 7 6.63 -20.05 -49.57
C TYR A 7 5.87 -21.37 -49.53
N ARG A 8 6.56 -22.44 -49.14
CA ARG A 8 5.95 -23.76 -49.08
C ARG A 8 5.20 -23.92 -47.75
N ASN A 9 3.91 -24.24 -47.80
CA ASN A 9 3.11 -24.50 -46.60
C ASN A 9 3.24 -25.96 -46.11
N ALA A 10 2.50 -26.33 -45.05
CA ALA A 10 2.54 -27.67 -44.44
C ALA A 10 2.11 -28.79 -45.41
N GLU A 11 1.24 -28.50 -46.37
CA GLU A 11 0.78 -29.43 -47.41
C GLU A 11 1.76 -29.50 -48.61
N GLY A 12 2.86 -28.75 -48.57
CA GLY A 12 3.88 -28.75 -49.62
C GLY A 12 3.56 -27.85 -50.82
N LEU A 13 2.51 -27.02 -50.74
CA LEU A 13 2.05 -26.09 -51.78
C LEU A 13 2.75 -24.73 -51.66
N CYS A 14 3.03 -24.07 -52.80
CA CYS A 14 3.60 -22.72 -52.82
C CYS A 14 2.49 -21.67 -52.66
N VAL A 15 2.46 -20.99 -51.51
CA VAL A 15 1.45 -20.00 -51.13
C VAL A 15 2.09 -18.66 -50.75
N ILE A 16 1.29 -17.60 -50.69
CA ILE A 16 1.75 -16.31 -50.15
C ILE A 16 1.98 -16.41 -48.63
N PRO A 17 2.85 -15.58 -48.02
CA PRO A 17 3.16 -15.65 -46.59
C PRO A 17 1.93 -15.68 -45.69
N ALA A 18 0.89 -14.90 -46.00
CA ALA A 18 -0.34 -14.80 -45.21
C ALA A 18 -1.13 -16.12 -45.09
N LEU A 19 -0.82 -17.12 -45.93
CA LEU A 19 -1.42 -18.46 -45.92
C LEU A 19 -0.50 -19.52 -45.31
N CYS A 20 0.68 -19.14 -44.83
CA CYS A 20 1.56 -20.05 -44.10
C CYS A 20 1.02 -20.29 -42.68
N PRO A 21 0.96 -21.57 -42.23
CA PRO A 21 0.65 -21.87 -40.84
C PRO A 21 1.80 -21.44 -39.92
N CYS A 22 1.50 -21.27 -38.64
CA CYS A 22 2.48 -20.97 -37.61
C CYS A 22 2.76 -22.21 -36.76
N GLU A 23 4.01 -22.41 -36.35
CA GLU A 23 4.36 -23.42 -35.36
C GLU A 23 4.43 -22.79 -33.98
N ASP A 24 3.67 -23.34 -33.03
CA ASP A 24 3.63 -22.90 -31.63
C ASP A 24 3.82 -24.09 -30.69
N GLN A 25 4.98 -24.16 -30.03
CA GLN A 25 5.35 -25.26 -29.11
C GLN A 25 5.14 -26.67 -29.71
N GLY A 26 5.38 -26.82 -31.02
CA GLY A 26 5.18 -28.08 -31.76
C GLY A 26 3.77 -28.33 -32.27
N VAL A 27 2.84 -27.38 -32.07
CA VAL A 27 1.48 -27.41 -32.64
C VAL A 27 1.42 -26.50 -33.87
N LEU A 28 0.97 -27.04 -35.00
CA LEU A 28 0.68 -26.24 -36.20
C LEU A 28 -0.66 -25.52 -36.04
N ARG A 29 -0.61 -24.20 -36.07
CA ARG A 29 -1.75 -23.28 -36.05
C ARG A 29 -2.05 -22.82 -37.47
N GLU A 30 -3.34 -22.77 -37.81
CA GLU A 30 -3.78 -22.34 -39.15
C GLU A 30 -3.37 -20.90 -39.44
N ALA A 31 -3.21 -20.58 -40.72
CA ALA A 31 -2.89 -19.24 -41.15
C ALA A 31 -3.98 -18.25 -40.72
N SER A 32 -3.60 -17.07 -40.23
CA SER A 32 -4.51 -16.05 -39.68
C SER A 32 -5.34 -16.48 -38.45
N SER A 33 -5.12 -17.67 -37.88
CA SER A 33 -5.79 -18.09 -36.65
C SER A 33 -5.38 -17.23 -35.46
N GLU A 34 -6.30 -17.09 -34.50
CA GLU A 34 -6.10 -16.41 -33.22
C GLU A 34 -6.33 -17.39 -32.07
N TRP A 35 -5.49 -17.32 -31.02
CA TRP A 35 -5.60 -18.17 -29.84
C TRP A 35 -5.11 -17.46 -28.58
N GLU A 36 -5.61 -17.91 -27.43
CA GLU A 36 -5.18 -17.41 -26.12
C GLU A 36 -3.97 -18.21 -25.63
N GLU A 37 -2.99 -17.50 -25.09
CA GLU A 37 -1.82 -18.06 -24.41
C GLU A 37 -1.56 -17.25 -23.13
N GLY A 38 -2.05 -17.77 -22.01
CA GLY A 38 -2.03 -17.04 -20.75
C GLY A 38 -2.83 -15.74 -20.85
N CYS A 39 -2.18 -14.60 -20.64
CA CYS A 39 -2.79 -13.27 -20.70
C CYS A 39 -2.69 -12.61 -22.09
N LEU A 40 -2.18 -13.34 -23.08
CA LEU A 40 -1.96 -12.86 -24.43
C LEU A 40 -2.98 -13.44 -25.40
N VAL A 41 -3.35 -12.63 -26.38
CA VAL A 41 -4.02 -13.08 -27.59
C VAL A 41 -2.98 -13.09 -28.70
N CYS A 42 -2.72 -14.29 -29.21
CA CYS A 42 -1.77 -14.56 -30.27
C CYS A 42 -2.50 -14.73 -31.60
N ARG A 43 -1.87 -14.26 -32.68
CA ARG A 43 -2.33 -14.43 -34.06
C ARG A 43 -1.21 -14.97 -34.93
N CYS A 44 -1.56 -15.85 -35.86
CA CYS A 44 -0.63 -16.25 -36.92
C CYS A 44 -0.60 -15.21 -38.05
N VAL A 45 0.51 -14.49 -38.18
CA VAL A 45 0.72 -13.47 -39.21
C VAL A 45 1.93 -13.85 -40.05
N ASN A 46 1.71 -14.11 -41.34
CA ASN A 46 2.76 -14.47 -42.30
C ASN A 46 3.63 -15.68 -41.87
N GLY A 47 3.02 -16.70 -41.28
CA GLY A 47 3.74 -17.88 -40.75
C GLY A 47 4.52 -17.62 -39.46
N GLN A 48 4.35 -16.45 -38.83
CA GLN A 48 4.94 -16.12 -37.53
C GLN A 48 3.85 -15.86 -36.48
N LYS A 49 4.08 -16.33 -35.26
CA LYS A 49 3.24 -16.05 -34.10
C LYS A 49 3.46 -14.62 -33.63
N TRP A 50 2.38 -13.84 -33.52
CA TRP A 50 2.40 -12.47 -33.00
C TRP A 50 1.41 -12.35 -31.85
N CYS A 51 1.86 -11.96 -30.66
CA CYS A 51 1.02 -11.91 -29.46
C CYS A 51 0.97 -10.52 -28.88
N GLN A 52 -0.22 -10.13 -28.41
CA GLN A 52 -0.45 -8.88 -27.70
C GLN A 52 -1.28 -9.13 -26.44
N SER A 53 -1.31 -8.15 -25.54
CA SER A 53 -2.18 -8.22 -24.37
C SER A 53 -3.64 -8.39 -24.78
N GLY A 54 -4.33 -9.35 -24.18
CA GLY A 54 -5.76 -9.56 -24.35
C GLY A 54 -6.64 -8.57 -23.57
N CYS A 55 -6.04 -7.59 -22.89
CA CYS A 55 -6.77 -6.74 -21.97
C CYS A 55 -7.60 -5.67 -22.69
N PRO A 56 -8.87 -5.49 -22.29
CA PRO A 56 -9.70 -4.42 -22.84
C PRO A 56 -9.15 -3.06 -22.44
N LEU A 57 -9.46 -2.03 -23.24
CA LEU A 57 -9.18 -0.64 -22.87
C LEU A 57 -9.94 -0.30 -21.59
N LEU A 58 -9.19 0.06 -20.55
CA LEU A 58 -9.73 0.39 -19.25
C LEU A 58 -9.68 1.90 -19.00
N GLN A 59 -10.82 2.49 -18.68
CA GLN A 59 -10.95 3.87 -18.21
C GLN A 59 -11.69 3.85 -16.87
N CYS A 60 -11.06 4.41 -15.84
CA CYS A 60 -11.60 4.42 -14.48
C CYS A 60 -12.40 5.69 -14.21
N GLU A 61 -13.40 5.58 -13.33
CA GLU A 61 -14.17 6.73 -12.86
C GLU A 61 -13.33 7.60 -11.90
N GLU A 62 -13.86 8.78 -11.57
CA GLU A 62 -13.22 9.68 -10.61
C GLU A 62 -13.10 9.00 -9.23
N GLY A 63 -11.88 9.00 -8.66
CA GLY A 63 -11.58 8.33 -7.38
C GLY A 63 -11.24 6.83 -7.50
N GLU A 64 -11.18 6.28 -8.71
CA GLU A 64 -10.70 4.92 -8.96
C GLU A 64 -9.29 4.90 -9.53
N VAL A 65 -8.51 3.90 -9.12
CA VAL A 65 -7.14 3.66 -9.59
C VAL A 65 -7.08 2.35 -10.37
N LYS A 66 -6.24 2.33 -11.42
CA LYS A 66 -5.93 1.12 -12.18
C LYS A 66 -4.98 0.26 -11.35
N VAL A 67 -5.44 -0.92 -10.97
CA VAL A 67 -4.65 -1.85 -10.15
C VAL A 67 -4.54 -3.17 -10.89
N GLU A 68 -3.34 -3.71 -10.98
CA GLU A 68 -3.10 -5.08 -11.39
C GLU A 68 -3.02 -5.94 -10.12
N GLU A 69 -4.00 -6.82 -9.93
CA GLU A 69 -4.04 -7.69 -8.77
C GLU A 69 -3.03 -8.83 -8.94
N PRO A 70 -2.40 -9.32 -7.86
CA PRO A 70 -1.49 -10.46 -7.94
C PRO A 70 -2.14 -11.67 -8.63
N GLY A 71 -1.57 -12.11 -9.74
CA GLY A 71 -2.07 -13.24 -10.53
C GLY A 71 -3.23 -12.91 -11.49
N SER A 72 -3.64 -11.63 -11.59
CA SER A 72 -4.60 -11.19 -12.60
C SER A 72 -3.92 -10.90 -13.94
N CYS A 73 -4.63 -11.13 -15.05
CA CYS A 73 -4.11 -10.84 -16.39
C CYS A 73 -4.26 -9.39 -16.81
N CYS A 74 -5.25 -8.70 -16.27
CA CYS A 74 -5.63 -7.37 -16.70
C CYS A 74 -5.86 -6.46 -15.51
N PRO A 75 -5.48 -5.16 -15.64
CA PRO A 75 -5.79 -4.20 -14.62
C PRO A 75 -7.30 -4.05 -14.46
N VAL A 76 -7.72 -3.69 -13.26
CA VAL A 76 -9.11 -3.36 -12.93
C VAL A 76 -9.16 -2.00 -12.25
N CYS A 77 -10.29 -1.30 -12.37
CA CYS A 77 -10.52 -0.08 -11.62
C CYS A 77 -10.97 -0.45 -10.21
N ARG A 78 -10.29 0.08 -9.22
CA ARG A 78 -10.62 -0.10 -7.81
C ARG A 78 -10.72 1.27 -7.16
N LYS A 79 -11.75 1.46 -6.34
CA LYS A 79 -11.77 2.55 -5.36
C LYS A 79 -10.71 2.25 -4.30
N GLU A 80 -10.04 3.29 -3.81
CA GLU A 80 -9.17 3.18 -2.64
C GLU A 80 -9.96 2.56 -1.49
N PHE A 81 -9.57 1.32 -1.14
CA PHE A 81 -9.99 0.50 0.00
C PHE A 81 -11.46 0.61 0.45
N PRO A 82 -12.41 -0.07 -0.24
CA PRO A 82 -13.78 -0.16 0.25
C PRO A 82 -13.83 -0.85 1.61
N GLY A 83 -14.25 -0.11 2.65
CA GLY A 83 -14.36 -0.60 4.02
C GLY A 83 -13.10 -0.42 4.87
N GLU A 84 -12.17 0.44 4.45
CA GLU A 84 -11.03 0.80 5.29
C GLU A 84 -11.52 1.38 6.63
N PRO A 85 -10.95 0.93 7.77
CA PRO A 85 -11.35 1.43 9.07
C PRO A 85 -11.12 2.93 9.18
N VAL A 86 -12.09 3.66 9.71
CA VAL A 86 -11.92 5.10 9.94
C VAL A 86 -10.80 5.34 10.96
N ALA A 87 -10.02 6.40 10.74
CA ALA A 87 -9.08 6.89 11.73
C ALA A 87 -9.80 7.14 13.06
N GLU A 88 -9.26 6.58 14.14
CA GLU A 88 -9.80 6.73 15.49
C GLU A 88 -8.65 6.99 16.43
N CYS A 89 -8.49 8.24 16.87
CA CYS A 89 -7.53 8.62 17.90
C CYS A 89 -8.28 9.29 19.05
N ARG A 90 -8.23 8.70 20.24
CA ARG A 90 -9.03 9.14 21.39
C ARG A 90 -8.19 9.28 22.64
N ARG A 91 -8.63 10.21 23.50
CA ARG A 91 -8.07 10.43 24.83
C ARG A 91 -8.70 9.43 25.81
N TYR A 92 -7.85 8.82 26.62
CA TYR A 92 -8.23 7.95 27.72
C TYR A 92 -7.55 8.43 29.00
N THR A 93 -8.11 8.05 30.14
CA THR A 93 -7.52 8.28 31.46
C THR A 93 -7.43 6.94 32.18
N GLU A 94 -6.27 6.66 32.78
CA GLU A 94 -6.04 5.49 33.61
C GLU A 94 -5.52 5.94 34.99
N VAL A 95 -5.96 5.25 36.04
CA VAL A 95 -5.49 5.51 37.41
C VAL A 95 -4.26 4.64 37.66
N ARG A 96 -3.15 5.26 38.05
CA ARG A 96 -1.87 4.58 38.31
C ARG A 96 -1.22 5.06 39.60
N ASN A 97 -0.37 4.21 40.16
CA ASN A 97 0.53 4.60 41.22
C ASN A 97 1.86 5.00 40.58
N ILE A 98 2.37 6.17 40.95
CA ILE A 98 3.63 6.71 40.42
C ILE A 98 4.70 6.57 41.49
N THR A 99 5.82 5.98 41.10
CA THR A 99 6.96 5.73 41.99
C THR A 99 8.24 6.28 41.38
N LYS A 100 9.12 6.85 42.20
CA LYS A 100 10.45 7.34 41.82
C LYS A 100 11.40 7.10 43.00
N GLY A 101 12.29 6.11 42.88
CA GLY A 101 13.10 5.67 44.02
C GLY A 101 12.21 5.07 45.13
N ASP A 102 12.41 5.55 46.35
CA ASP A 102 11.59 5.27 47.55
C ASP A 102 10.34 6.16 47.65
N CYS A 103 10.16 7.12 46.74
CA CYS A 103 9.04 8.04 46.75
C CYS A 103 7.84 7.49 45.97
N ARG A 104 6.62 7.74 46.47
CA ARG A 104 5.38 7.22 45.89
C ARG A 104 4.21 8.21 45.96
N LEU A 105 3.31 8.11 44.97
CA LEU A 105 1.99 8.72 44.99
C LEU A 105 0.97 7.76 44.37
N ASP A 106 -0.09 7.46 45.12
CA ASP A 106 -1.14 6.52 44.69
C ASP A 106 -2.32 7.21 44.00
N ASN A 107 -3.06 6.44 43.21
CA ASN A 107 -4.31 6.85 42.57
C ASN A 107 -4.18 8.11 41.68
N VAL A 108 -3.07 8.22 40.94
CA VAL A 108 -2.83 9.33 40.02
C VAL A 108 -3.54 9.08 38.69
N GLU A 109 -4.38 10.01 38.26
CA GLU A 109 -4.99 9.99 36.94
C GLU A 109 -3.99 10.39 35.84
N VAL A 110 -3.70 9.46 34.93
CA VAL A 110 -2.80 9.67 33.79
C VAL A 110 -3.63 9.67 32.51
N SER A 111 -3.62 10.80 31.79
CA SER A 111 -4.23 10.89 30.47
C SER A 111 -3.26 10.40 29.39
N TYR A 112 -3.76 9.68 28.39
CA TYR A 112 -2.98 9.25 27.23
C TYR A 112 -3.85 9.17 25.97
N CYS A 113 -3.20 9.18 24.81
CA CYS A 113 -3.87 8.98 23.53
C CYS A 113 -3.72 7.53 23.08
N ARG A 114 -4.81 6.95 22.56
CA ARG A 114 -4.81 5.61 21.98
C ARG A 114 -5.75 5.56 20.78
N GLY A 115 -5.31 4.86 19.75
CA GLY A 115 -6.05 4.85 18.51
C GLY A 115 -5.35 4.15 17.36
N ARG A 116 -6.07 4.10 16.22
CA ARG A 116 -5.56 3.73 14.91
C ARG A 116 -5.60 4.96 14.01
N CYS A 117 -4.53 5.19 13.28
CA CYS A 117 -4.44 6.26 12.29
C CYS A 117 -4.17 5.62 10.93
N LEU A 118 -4.54 6.32 9.87
CA LEU A 118 -4.38 5.81 8.51
C LEU A 118 -2.92 6.00 8.09
N SER A 119 -2.36 4.95 7.50
CA SER A 119 -1.06 5.00 6.85
C SER A 119 -1.19 4.41 5.47
N LYS A 120 -0.67 5.09 4.46
CA LYS A 120 -0.73 4.63 3.08
C LYS A 120 0.54 4.98 2.31
N ILE A 121 0.72 4.29 1.19
CA ILE A 121 1.76 4.60 0.20
C ILE A 121 1.05 5.15 -1.03
N ASP A 122 1.38 6.38 -1.40
CA ASP A 122 0.89 7.02 -2.62
C ASP A 122 1.91 6.87 -3.73
N VAL A 123 1.44 6.61 -4.95
CA VAL A 123 2.25 6.66 -6.16
C VAL A 123 2.17 8.08 -6.74
N ILE A 124 3.29 8.81 -6.72
CA ILE A 124 3.37 10.21 -7.15
C ILE A 124 4.07 10.35 -8.51
N LEU A 125 3.90 11.51 -9.17
CA LEU A 125 4.41 11.74 -10.54
C LEU A 125 5.90 12.07 -10.60
N GLU A 126 6.49 12.50 -9.49
CA GLU A 126 7.88 12.93 -9.40
C GLU A 126 8.70 11.92 -8.59
N GLU A 127 10.00 11.81 -8.87
CA GLU A 127 10.92 10.98 -8.09
C GLU A 127 10.84 11.34 -6.59
N PRO A 128 10.70 10.37 -5.67
CA PRO A 128 10.95 8.93 -5.83
C PRO A 128 9.74 8.09 -6.30
N TYR A 129 8.69 8.71 -6.83
CA TYR A 129 7.44 8.10 -7.31
C TYR A 129 6.60 7.40 -6.25
N LEU A 130 7.11 7.30 -5.03
CA LEU A 130 6.43 6.71 -3.89
C LEU A 130 6.54 7.64 -2.70
N GLN A 131 5.40 7.96 -2.09
CA GLN A 131 5.33 8.75 -0.88
C GLN A 131 4.70 7.93 0.24
N SER A 132 5.43 7.75 1.33
CA SER A 132 4.90 7.13 2.54
C SER A 132 4.22 8.19 3.40
N LEU A 133 2.94 7.98 3.68
CA LEU A 133 2.17 8.76 4.63
C LEU A 133 1.89 7.89 5.84
N CYS A 134 2.46 8.27 6.99
CA CYS A 134 2.31 7.54 8.24
C CYS A 134 1.83 8.49 9.33
N ASP A 135 0.58 8.33 9.75
CA ASP A 135 0.05 9.03 10.91
C ASP A 135 0.05 8.16 12.16
N CYS A 136 0.32 8.80 13.29
CA CYS A 136 0.34 8.21 14.62
C CYS A 136 -0.68 8.95 15.50
N CYS A 137 -1.32 8.21 16.41
CA CYS A 137 -2.24 8.81 17.38
C CYS A 137 -1.41 9.55 18.44
N SER A 138 -1.36 10.88 18.31
CA SER A 138 -0.51 11.75 19.12
C SER A 138 -1.34 12.68 19.99
N TYR A 139 -0.71 13.26 21.01
CA TYR A 139 -1.33 14.23 21.92
C TYR A 139 -0.97 15.67 21.56
N ARG A 140 -1.91 16.57 21.79
CA ARG A 140 -1.67 18.02 21.92
C ARG A 140 -1.73 18.39 23.38
N LEU A 141 -0.73 19.12 23.84
CA LEU A 141 -0.71 19.64 25.21
C LEU A 141 -1.66 20.81 25.36
N ASP A 142 -2.14 21.01 26.57
CA ASP A 142 -2.88 22.22 26.94
C ASP A 142 -2.02 23.47 26.72
N PRO A 143 -2.52 24.49 25.99
CA PRO A 143 -1.72 25.65 25.63
C PRO A 143 -1.44 26.59 26.81
N GLU A 144 -2.29 26.58 27.83
CA GLU A 144 -2.14 27.43 29.02
C GLU A 144 -1.37 26.71 30.13
N SER A 145 -1.56 25.40 30.23
CA SER A 145 -1.07 24.55 31.32
C SER A 145 -0.54 23.20 30.81
N PRO A 146 0.52 23.17 29.98
CA PRO A 146 0.95 21.97 29.26
C PRO A 146 1.40 20.80 30.16
N VAL A 147 1.74 21.11 31.41
CA VAL A 147 2.17 20.14 32.40
C VAL A 147 1.55 20.44 33.76
N ARG A 148 1.38 19.39 34.56
CA ARG A 148 1.03 19.48 35.97
C ARG A 148 2.12 18.84 36.82
N PHE A 149 2.44 19.49 37.93
CA PHE A 149 3.43 19.03 38.87
C PHE A 149 2.76 18.22 39.98
N LEU A 150 3.40 17.13 40.35
CA LEU A 150 3.00 16.24 41.44
C LEU A 150 4.14 16.14 42.43
N SER A 151 3.81 16.02 43.72
CA SER A 151 4.78 15.79 44.79
C SER A 151 4.59 14.37 45.31
N LEU A 152 5.59 13.52 45.09
CA LEU A 152 5.66 12.17 45.65
C LEU A 152 6.18 12.27 47.08
N LEU A 153 5.66 11.44 47.98
CA LEU A 153 6.12 11.35 49.36
C LEU A 153 7.16 10.23 49.47
N CYS A 154 8.33 10.54 50.02
CA CYS A 154 9.42 9.59 50.25
C CYS A 154 9.41 9.04 51.67
N ASP A 155 10.08 7.92 51.91
CA ASP A 155 10.16 7.29 53.24
C ASP A 155 10.91 8.20 54.25
N SER A 156 11.79 9.08 53.75
CA SER A 156 12.48 10.10 54.54
C SER A 156 11.57 11.22 55.06
N GLY A 157 10.34 11.32 54.56
CA GLY A 157 9.42 12.44 54.79
C GLY A 157 9.65 13.64 53.88
N GLU A 158 10.66 13.59 52.99
CA GLU A 158 10.86 14.58 51.93
C GLU A 158 9.86 14.37 50.77
N SER A 159 9.76 15.37 49.88
CA SER A 159 8.90 15.31 48.71
C SER A 159 9.66 15.46 47.41
N GLU A 160 9.42 14.56 46.46
CA GLU A 160 10.05 14.56 45.14
C GLU A 160 9.07 15.01 44.04
N PRO A 161 9.43 16.00 43.19
CA PRO A 161 8.55 16.45 42.13
C PRO A 161 8.57 15.49 40.92
N VAL A 162 7.38 15.25 40.36
CA VAL A 162 7.17 14.57 39.08
C VAL A 162 6.27 15.42 38.19
N VAL A 163 6.53 15.40 36.89
CA VAL A 163 5.79 16.18 35.89
C VAL A 163 4.97 15.23 35.04
N LEU A 164 3.68 15.53 34.89
CA LEU A 164 2.81 14.84 33.93
C LEU A 164 2.27 15.82 32.89
N PRO A 165 2.15 15.39 31.61
CA PRO A 165 1.55 16.22 30.58
C PRO A 165 0.04 16.39 30.81
N VAL A 166 -0.46 17.58 30.53
CA VAL A 166 -1.91 17.84 30.44
C VAL A 166 -2.28 17.80 28.97
N ILE A 167 -2.97 16.72 28.58
CA ILE A 167 -3.40 16.51 27.20
C ILE A 167 -4.69 17.30 26.98
N HIS A 168 -4.71 18.20 25.98
CA HIS A 168 -5.90 18.89 25.51
C HIS A 168 -6.72 18.01 24.55
N SER A 169 -6.06 17.48 23.52
CA SER A 169 -6.70 16.65 22.49
C SER A 169 -5.77 15.56 21.97
N CYS A 170 -6.36 14.56 21.32
CA CYS A 170 -5.65 13.49 20.62
C CYS A 170 -6.03 13.56 19.15
N GLU A 171 -5.03 13.47 18.28
CA GLU A 171 -5.23 13.54 16.83
C GLU A 171 -4.24 12.65 16.09
N CYS A 172 -4.64 12.20 14.89
CA CYS A 172 -3.73 11.55 13.97
C CYS A 172 -2.84 12.61 13.34
N THR A 173 -1.53 12.47 13.54
CA THR A 173 -0.53 13.39 12.99
C THR A 173 0.64 12.59 12.46
N SER A 174 1.38 13.16 11.51
CA SER A 174 2.56 12.51 10.94
C SER A 174 3.50 12.05 12.04
N CYS A 175 3.84 10.76 11.99
CA CYS A 175 4.71 10.14 12.98
C CYS A 175 6.05 10.89 12.98
N GLN A 176 6.42 11.47 14.13
CA GLN A 176 7.80 11.89 14.34
C GLN A 176 8.60 10.60 14.51
N GLY A 177 9.41 10.24 13.51
CA GLY A 177 10.26 9.06 13.58
C GLY A 177 11.06 9.08 14.88
N GLY A 178 10.71 8.19 15.81
CA GLY A 178 11.41 8.08 17.08
C GLY A 178 12.84 7.64 16.79
N ASP A 179 13.79 8.51 17.09
CA ASP A 179 15.21 8.17 17.07
C ASP A 179 15.47 7.08 18.12
N LEU A 180 15.44 5.82 17.67
CA LEU A 180 15.75 4.64 18.48
C LEU A 180 17.28 4.42 18.61
N SER A 181 18.10 5.44 18.36
CA SER A 181 19.57 5.34 18.42
C SER A 181 20.19 5.60 19.79
N ARG A 182 19.41 5.58 20.88
CA ARG A 182 19.97 5.58 22.24
C ARG A 182 19.59 4.32 23.00
N ARG A 183 20.32 3.25 22.67
CA ARG A 183 20.56 2.11 23.56
C ARG A 183 21.81 2.36 24.38
#